data_AF-A0A1G7EXW1-F1
#
_entry.id   AF-A0A1G7EXW1-F1
#
_cell.length_a   1.000
_cell.length_b   1.000
_cell.length_c   1.000
_cell.angle_alpha   90.00
_cell.angle_beta   90.00
_cell.angle_gamma   90.00
#
_symmetry.space_group_name_H-M   'P 1'
#
loop_
_entity.id
_entity.type
_entity.pdbx_description
1 polymer ?
#
loop_
_entity_poly.entity_id
_entity_poly.type
_entity_poly.pdbx_seq_one_letter_code
_entity_poly.pdbx_strand_id
1 'polypeptide(L)'
;MKPFILAVSLLLFVACDSDDDTNNNANAFENIVTELPQGNWEVSYFYKNDMDDTQSYSAFTFTFNENGTVDAINDILTESGVWSYDGSDDTSDDDGIENDEELDLQFPQNGLLKDLSEDWHITAVSSSEIVLYDISDGNSSADFLTFRKI
;
A
#
# COMPACT_ATOMS: atom_id res chain seq x y z
N MET A 1 53.31 -27.50 49.55
CA MET A 1 53.76 -26.47 48.58
C MET A 1 52.85 -26.55 47.36
N LYS A 2 52.10 -25.49 47.06
CA LYS A 2 51.24 -25.39 45.86
C LYS A 2 52.10 -25.01 44.66
N PRO A 3 51.80 -25.55 43.47
CA PRO A 3 51.70 -24.70 42.27
C PRO A 3 50.32 -24.94 41.61
N PHE A 4 49.42 -23.96 41.54
CA PHE A 4 49.36 -22.81 40.63
C PHE A 4 49.12 -23.20 39.15
N ILE A 5 47.83 -23.35 38.83
CA ILE A 5 47.05 -22.97 37.64
C ILE A 5 47.79 -22.74 36.31
N LEU A 6 47.34 -23.41 35.23
CA LEU A 6 46.83 -22.72 34.03
C LEU A 6 45.98 -23.67 33.16
N ALA A 7 44.66 -23.57 33.31
CA ALA A 7 43.72 -24.11 32.34
C ALA A 7 43.71 -23.16 31.13
N VAL A 8 44.30 -23.59 30.02
CA VAL A 8 44.22 -22.87 28.75
C VAL A 8 42.99 -23.40 28.01
N SER A 9 41.86 -22.77 28.28
CA SER A 9 40.65 -22.88 27.47
C SER A 9 40.87 -22.09 26.19
N LEU A 10 41.15 -22.80 25.09
CA LEU A 10 41.25 -22.22 23.76
C LEU A 10 39.82 -22.00 23.23
N LEU A 11 39.30 -20.79 23.44
CA LEU A 11 38.09 -20.30 22.78
C LEU A 11 38.45 -19.99 21.32
N LEU A 12 38.03 -20.87 20.40
CA LEU A 12 37.97 -20.56 18.99
C LEU A 12 36.74 -19.67 18.78
N PHE A 13 36.95 -18.35 18.74
CA PHE A 13 35.97 -17.45 18.13
C PHE A 13 36.02 -17.70 16.62
N VAL A 14 35.09 -18.52 16.12
CA VAL A 14 34.65 -18.40 14.73
C VAL A 14 33.99 -17.04 14.63
N ALA A 15 34.72 -16.08 14.08
CA ALA A 15 34.12 -14.87 13.54
C ALA A 15 33.31 -15.32 12.32
N CYS A 16 32.00 -15.45 12.51
CA CYS A 16 31.06 -15.45 11.41
C CYS A 16 30.94 -13.99 10.99
N ASP A 17 31.82 -13.57 10.07
CA ASP A 17 31.59 -12.35 9.31
C ASP A 17 30.39 -12.64 8.43
N SER A 18 29.22 -12.21 8.92
CA SER A 18 27.99 -12.17 8.16
C SER A 18 27.61 -10.70 8.11
N ASP A 19 28.50 -9.89 7.54
CA ASP A 19 28.10 -8.66 6.89
C ASP A 19 27.36 -9.07 5.61
N ASP A 20 26.20 -9.70 5.81
CA ASP A 20 25.15 -9.73 4.81
C ASP A 20 24.37 -8.45 5.07
N ASP A 21 24.97 -7.32 4.68
CA ASP A 21 24.22 -6.11 4.37
C ASP A 21 23.40 -6.44 3.12
N THR A 22 22.39 -7.30 3.27
CA THR A 22 21.28 -7.36 2.34
C THR A 22 20.58 -6.03 2.53
N ASN A 23 21.01 -5.04 1.77
CA ASN A 23 20.23 -3.85 1.49
C ASN A 23 19.02 -4.34 0.67
N ASN A 24 18.10 -5.03 1.34
CA ASN A 24 16.80 -5.35 0.80
C ASN A 24 16.05 -4.02 0.82
N ASN A 25 16.29 -3.20 -0.21
CA ASN A 25 15.35 -2.17 -0.63
C ASN A 25 14.13 -2.91 -1.23
N ALA A 26 13.48 -3.70 -0.38
CA ALA A 26 12.25 -4.38 -0.69
C ALA A 26 11.15 -3.40 -0.32
N ASN A 27 10.31 -3.11 -1.30
CA ASN A 27 9.20 -2.20 -1.13
C ASN A 27 8.28 -2.73 -0.02
N ALA A 28 7.89 -1.86 0.90
CA ALA A 28 7.18 -2.22 2.12
C ALA A 28 5.75 -2.72 1.84
N PHE A 29 5.15 -2.32 0.72
CA PHE A 29 3.77 -2.58 0.36
C PHE A 29 3.61 -3.43 -0.90
N GLU A 30 4.68 -4.06 -1.41
CA GLU A 30 4.62 -4.95 -2.58
C GLU A 30 3.56 -6.06 -2.43
N ASN A 31 3.23 -6.46 -1.19
CA ASN A 31 2.18 -7.44 -0.92
C ASN A 31 0.78 -7.03 -1.40
N ILE A 32 0.52 -5.74 -1.69
CA ILE A 32 -0.76 -5.25 -2.20
C ILE A 32 -1.19 -5.97 -3.49
N VAL A 33 -0.24 -6.31 -4.37
CA VAL A 33 -0.51 -6.99 -5.64
C VAL A 33 -1.06 -8.40 -5.44
N THR A 34 -0.81 -8.99 -4.26
CA THR A 34 -1.34 -10.29 -3.88
C THR A 34 -2.56 -10.18 -2.97
N GLU A 35 -2.70 -9.12 -2.18
CA GLU A 35 -3.82 -8.96 -1.25
C GLU A 35 -5.10 -8.48 -1.94
N LEU A 36 -5.00 -7.49 -2.84
CA LEU A 36 -6.15 -6.91 -3.55
C LEU A 36 -6.96 -7.97 -4.31
N PRO A 37 -6.35 -8.90 -5.08
CA PRO A 37 -7.13 -9.92 -5.79
C PRO A 37 -7.76 -11.01 -4.90
N GLN A 38 -7.42 -11.06 -3.61
CA GLN A 38 -7.84 -12.12 -2.69
C GLN A 38 -9.13 -11.77 -1.94
N GLY A 39 -10.19 -11.43 -2.69
CA GLY A 39 -11.52 -11.22 -2.14
C GLY A 39 -12.25 -10.05 -2.80
N ASN A 40 -13.32 -9.63 -2.14
CA ASN A 40 -14.07 -8.46 -2.52
C ASN A 40 -13.91 -7.38 -1.45
N TRP A 41 -13.95 -6.14 -1.87
CA TRP A 41 -13.69 -4.99 -1.03
C TRP A 41 -14.83 -3.99 -1.11
N GLU A 42 -15.01 -3.19 -0.08
CA GLU A 42 -15.89 -2.03 -0.05
C GLU A 42 -15.09 -0.79 0.35
N VAL A 43 -15.55 0.38 -0.07
CA VAL A 43 -15.04 1.65 0.45
C VAL A 43 -15.62 1.84 1.85
N SER A 44 -14.74 1.78 2.86
CA SER A 44 -15.09 1.97 4.27
C SER A 44 -14.85 3.41 4.75
N TYR A 45 -14.02 4.16 4.04
CA TYR A 45 -13.79 5.58 4.26
C TYR A 45 -13.37 6.24 2.95
N PHE A 46 -13.94 7.41 2.65
CA PHE A 46 -13.50 8.27 1.56
C PHE A 46 -13.72 9.74 1.94
N TYR A 47 -12.62 10.47 2.10
CA TYR A 47 -12.59 11.89 2.40
C TYR A 47 -11.90 12.63 1.26
N LYS A 48 -12.61 13.56 0.64
CA LYS A 48 -12.15 14.29 -0.54
C LYS A 48 -12.52 15.76 -0.43
N ASN A 49 -11.58 16.66 -0.73
CA ASN A 49 -11.83 18.11 -0.75
C ASN A 49 -12.55 18.62 0.52
N ASP A 50 -12.02 18.28 1.69
CA ASP A 50 -12.57 18.61 3.01
C ASP A 50 -13.97 18.00 3.33
N MET A 51 -14.44 17.02 2.56
CA MET A 51 -15.77 16.39 2.73
C MET A 51 -15.67 14.86 2.88
N ASP A 52 -16.46 14.30 3.81
CA ASP A 52 -16.67 12.85 3.90
C ASP A 52 -17.73 12.43 2.88
N ASP A 53 -17.29 11.73 1.83
CA ASP A 53 -18.11 11.23 0.74
C ASP A 53 -18.31 9.70 0.80
N THR A 54 -17.91 9.05 1.90
CA THR A 54 -17.95 7.58 2.08
C THR A 54 -19.29 6.95 1.67
N GLN A 55 -20.41 7.61 2.01
CA GLN A 55 -21.74 7.08 1.75
C GLN A 55 -22.04 6.92 0.24
N SER A 56 -21.40 7.71 -0.62
CA SER A 56 -21.55 7.66 -2.08
C SER A 56 -20.90 6.41 -2.70
N TYR A 57 -19.90 5.83 -2.03
CA TYR A 57 -19.07 4.74 -2.56
C TYR A 57 -19.22 3.41 -1.80
N SER A 58 -19.65 3.44 -0.54
CA SER A 58 -19.79 2.25 0.32
C SER A 58 -20.75 1.16 -0.18
N ALA A 59 -21.64 1.47 -1.14
CA ALA A 59 -22.55 0.49 -1.73
C ALA A 59 -21.90 -0.36 -2.85
N PHE A 60 -20.70 0.00 -3.31
CA PHE A 60 -19.99 -0.75 -4.34
C PHE A 60 -19.16 -1.88 -3.73
N THR A 61 -19.28 -3.05 -4.33
CA THR A 61 -18.37 -4.17 -4.14
C THR A 61 -17.31 -4.12 -5.23
N PHE A 62 -16.04 -4.02 -4.83
CA PHE A 62 -14.88 -3.96 -5.69
C PHE A 62 -14.22 -5.34 -5.77
N THR A 63 -13.95 -5.81 -6.98
CA THR A 63 -13.18 -7.02 -7.27
C THR A 63 -11.95 -6.62 -8.08
N PHE A 64 -10.78 -6.67 -7.46
CA PHE A 64 -9.51 -6.44 -8.13
C PHE A 64 -9.05 -7.75 -8.79
N ASN A 65 -8.67 -7.68 -10.06
CA ASN A 65 -8.24 -8.84 -10.84
C ASN A 65 -6.72 -8.81 -11.05
N GLU A 66 -6.09 -9.98 -11.09
CA GLU A 66 -4.63 -10.13 -11.29
C GLU A 66 -4.11 -9.55 -12.60
N ASN A 67 -4.98 -9.28 -13.58
CA ASN A 67 -4.64 -8.65 -14.86
C ASN A 67 -4.65 -7.11 -14.81
N GLY A 68 -4.79 -6.51 -13.63
CA GLY A 68 -4.83 -5.05 -13.45
C GLY A 68 -6.19 -4.41 -13.72
N THR A 69 -7.28 -5.17 -13.86
CA THR A 69 -8.65 -4.60 -13.93
C THR A 69 -9.34 -4.62 -12.58
N VAL A 70 -10.17 -3.63 -12.29
CA VAL A 70 -11.04 -3.60 -11.12
C VAL A 70 -12.49 -3.47 -11.56
N ASP A 71 -13.35 -4.36 -11.08
CA ASP A 71 -14.79 -4.29 -11.31
C ASP A 71 -15.49 -3.80 -10.05
N ALA A 72 -16.26 -2.73 -10.17
CA ALA A 72 -17.06 -2.18 -9.08
C ALA A 72 -18.55 -2.33 -9.39
N ILE A 73 -19.26 -3.04 -8.52
CA ILE A 73 -20.66 -3.43 -8.75
C ILE A 73 -21.50 -3.01 -7.54
N ASN A 74 -22.65 -2.41 -7.82
CA ASN A 74 -23.74 -2.27 -6.84
C ASN A 74 -25.04 -2.85 -7.42
N ASP A 75 -26.17 -2.71 -6.71
CA ASP A 75 -27.47 -3.26 -7.13
C ASP A 75 -27.99 -2.73 -8.48
N ILE A 76 -27.45 -1.62 -8.98
CA ILE A 76 -27.99 -0.87 -10.11
C ILE A 76 -27.02 -0.87 -11.30
N LEU A 77 -25.71 -0.77 -11.03
CA LEU A 77 -24.69 -0.42 -12.01
C LEU A 77 -23.42 -1.26 -11.82
N THR A 78 -22.69 -1.43 -12.92
CA THR A 78 -21.34 -1.97 -12.96
C THR A 78 -20.45 -0.95 -13.65
N GLU A 79 -19.32 -0.63 -13.03
CA GLU A 79 -18.28 0.23 -13.60
C GLU A 79 -16.94 -0.46 -13.44
N SER A 80 -16.18 -0.57 -14.54
CA SER A 80 -14.85 -1.18 -14.54
C SER A 80 -13.78 -0.11 -14.68
N GLY A 81 -12.69 -0.28 -13.95
CA GLY A 81 -11.48 0.54 -14.02
C GLY A 81 -10.24 -0.33 -14.18
N VAL A 82 -9.09 0.30 -14.01
CA VAL A 82 -7.78 -0.37 -13.93
C VAL A 82 -7.07 0.03 -12.64
N TRP A 83 -6.16 -0.82 -12.21
CA TRP A 83 -5.29 -0.59 -11.07
C TRP A 83 -3.87 -1.08 -11.33
N SER A 84 -2.88 -0.40 -10.78
CA SER A 84 -1.48 -0.83 -10.73
C SER A 84 -0.86 -0.47 -9.40
N TYR A 85 0.21 -1.19 -9.06
CA TYR A 85 1.08 -0.84 -7.96
C TYR A 85 2.34 -0.23 -8.56
N ASP A 86 2.67 1.01 -8.18
CA ASP A 86 3.98 1.60 -8.39
C ASP A 86 4.79 1.45 -7.10
N GLY A 87 6.00 0.92 -7.26
CA GLY A 87 6.92 0.71 -6.16
C GLY A 87 8.26 1.37 -6.43
N SER A 88 8.29 2.36 -7.32
CA SER A 88 9.47 3.19 -7.49
C SER A 88 9.63 4.08 -6.26
N ASP A 89 10.82 4.07 -5.67
CA ASP A 89 11.21 5.11 -4.72
C ASP A 89 11.37 6.39 -5.53
N ASP A 90 10.27 7.10 -5.83
CA ASP A 90 10.36 8.40 -6.48
C ASP A 90 10.84 9.44 -5.46
N THR A 91 12.14 9.39 -5.16
CA THR A 91 12.84 10.41 -4.37
C THR A 91 12.80 11.81 -5.02
N SER A 92 12.12 11.95 -6.17
CA SER A 92 11.94 13.17 -6.93
C SER A 92 10.56 13.82 -6.77
N ASP A 93 9.62 13.19 -6.07
CA ASP A 93 8.31 13.77 -5.90
C ASP A 93 8.40 15.09 -5.11
N ASP A 94 7.87 16.15 -5.73
CA ASP A 94 7.95 17.54 -5.26
C ASP A 94 7.04 17.79 -4.03
N ASP A 95 6.37 16.73 -3.56
CA ASP A 95 5.50 16.73 -2.38
C ASP A 95 6.29 16.60 -1.06
N GLY A 96 7.55 16.15 -1.14
CA GLY A 96 8.46 15.99 0.00
C GLY A 96 8.20 14.75 0.86
N ILE A 97 7.58 13.70 0.32
CA ILE A 97 7.31 12.43 1.00
C ILE A 97 8.45 11.43 0.70
N GLU A 98 8.94 10.75 1.73
CA GLU A 98 9.92 9.66 1.55
C GLU A 98 9.18 8.31 1.61
N ASN A 99 9.45 7.44 0.62
CA ASN A 99 8.76 6.18 0.28
C ASN A 99 7.44 6.40 -0.48
N ASP A 100 7.51 6.29 -1.79
CA ASP A 100 6.46 6.69 -2.73
C ASP A 100 5.77 5.49 -3.39
N GLU A 101 5.44 4.51 -2.56
CA GLU A 101 4.72 3.34 -3.05
C GLU A 101 3.24 3.67 -3.23
N GLU A 102 2.74 3.52 -4.45
CA GLU A 102 1.43 3.99 -4.88
C GLU A 102 0.52 2.85 -5.33
N LEU A 103 -0.77 3.05 -5.13
CA LEU A 103 -1.84 2.33 -5.81
C LEU A 103 -2.47 3.27 -6.83
N ASP A 104 -2.08 3.13 -8.09
CA ASP A 104 -2.76 3.77 -9.19
C ASP A 104 -4.18 3.22 -9.33
N LEU A 105 -5.16 4.09 -9.34
CA LEU A 105 -6.54 3.76 -9.69
C LEU A 105 -7.00 4.64 -10.84
N GLN A 106 -7.64 4.02 -11.84
CA GLN A 106 -8.24 4.77 -12.93
C GLN A 106 -9.60 4.21 -13.30
N PHE A 107 -10.63 5.03 -13.11
CA PHE A 107 -12.00 4.82 -13.59
C PHE A 107 -12.33 5.75 -14.77
N PRO A 108 -13.38 5.46 -15.55
CA PRO A 108 -13.82 6.34 -16.63
C PRO A 108 -14.16 7.76 -16.14
N GLN A 109 -13.64 8.79 -16.81
CA GLN A 109 -13.82 10.20 -16.42
C GLN A 109 -15.29 10.69 -16.39
N ASN A 110 -16.19 10.01 -17.07
CA ASN A 110 -17.63 10.29 -17.06
C ASN A 110 -18.43 9.32 -16.15
N GLY A 111 -17.73 8.45 -15.42
CA GLY A 111 -18.28 7.45 -14.52
C GLY A 111 -18.54 8.01 -13.11
N LEU A 112 -19.17 7.19 -12.28
CA LEU A 112 -19.48 7.53 -10.89
C LEU A 112 -18.26 7.37 -9.98
N LEU A 113 -17.29 6.56 -10.39
CA LEU A 113 -16.10 6.25 -9.60
C LEU A 113 -14.88 7.06 -10.02
N LYS A 114 -15.06 8.02 -10.95
CA LYS A 114 -13.97 8.88 -11.45
C LYS A 114 -13.18 9.55 -10.32
N ASP A 115 -13.85 9.92 -9.21
CA ASP A 115 -13.23 10.65 -8.12
C ASP A 115 -12.33 9.77 -7.24
N LEU A 116 -12.38 8.45 -7.40
CA LEU A 116 -11.42 7.49 -6.84
C LEU A 116 -10.15 7.34 -7.69
N SER A 117 -10.11 7.95 -8.88
CA SER A 117 -8.93 7.87 -9.76
C SER A 117 -7.84 8.81 -9.25
N GLU A 118 -6.71 8.25 -8.85
CA GLU A 118 -5.52 8.94 -8.34
C GLU A 118 -4.35 7.95 -8.29
N ASP A 119 -3.14 8.46 -8.14
CA ASP A 119 -1.88 7.81 -7.74
C ASP A 119 -1.80 7.75 -6.20
N TRP A 120 -2.65 6.93 -5.58
CA TRP A 120 -2.79 6.94 -4.14
C TRP A 120 -1.55 6.43 -3.41
N HIS A 121 -0.90 7.27 -2.59
CA HIS A 121 0.16 6.79 -1.69
C HIS A 121 -0.37 5.77 -0.67
N ILE A 122 0.39 4.68 -0.50
CA ILE A 122 0.01 3.57 0.37
C ILE A 122 0.49 3.83 1.79
N THR A 123 -0.45 3.82 2.75
CA THR A 123 -0.12 3.90 4.19
C THR A 123 -0.11 2.53 4.86
N ALA A 124 -1.02 1.64 4.47
CA ALA A 124 -1.11 0.31 5.06
C ALA A 124 -1.76 -0.70 4.11
N VAL A 125 -1.23 -1.93 4.13
CA VAL A 125 -1.76 -3.09 3.41
C VAL A 125 -1.88 -4.26 4.38
N SER A 126 -3.08 -4.83 4.47
CA SER A 126 -3.34 -6.03 5.27
C SER A 126 -4.34 -6.94 4.57
N SER A 127 -4.54 -8.14 5.13
CA SER A 127 -5.52 -9.08 4.61
C SER A 127 -6.98 -8.60 4.64
N SER A 128 -7.28 -7.51 5.37
CA SER A 128 -8.64 -7.01 5.59
C SER A 128 -8.82 -5.53 5.33
N GLU A 129 -7.76 -4.76 5.14
CA GLU A 129 -7.81 -3.30 5.02
C GLU A 129 -6.64 -2.77 4.19
N ILE A 130 -6.93 -1.83 3.29
CA ILE A 130 -5.97 -1.04 2.50
C ILE A 130 -6.23 0.43 2.80
N VAL A 131 -5.22 1.15 3.28
CA VAL A 131 -5.31 2.56 3.68
C VAL A 131 -4.42 3.41 2.78
N LEU A 132 -5.02 4.44 2.22
CA LEU A 132 -4.48 5.25 1.14
C LEU A 132 -4.68 6.74 1.45
N TYR A 133 -3.78 7.59 0.97
CA TYR A 133 -3.95 9.04 0.98
C TYR A 133 -3.34 9.68 -0.26
N ASP A 134 -3.75 10.90 -0.55
CA ASP A 134 -3.21 11.74 -1.62
C ASP A 134 -3.06 13.18 -1.11
N ILE A 135 -2.05 13.90 -1.58
CA ILE A 135 -1.86 15.33 -1.33
C ILE A 135 -1.82 16.07 -2.67
N SER A 136 -2.99 16.40 -3.21
CA SER A 136 -3.12 17.20 -4.43
C SER A 136 -2.21 18.44 -4.50
N ASP A 137 -1.51 18.57 -5.62
CA ASP A 137 -0.64 19.69 -5.96
C ASP A 137 -1.33 21.06 -5.78
N GLY A 138 -0.82 21.87 -4.84
CA GLY A 138 -1.25 23.24 -4.62
C GLY A 138 -2.47 23.40 -3.71
N ASN A 139 -2.99 22.32 -3.12
CA ASN A 139 -3.97 22.36 -2.05
C ASN A 139 -3.34 21.85 -0.75
N SER A 140 -3.77 22.36 0.40
CA SER A 140 -3.25 21.91 1.71
C SER A 140 -4.08 20.79 2.34
N SER A 141 -5.08 20.27 1.63
CA SER A 141 -5.95 19.21 2.13
C SER A 141 -5.48 17.88 1.58
N ALA A 142 -5.24 16.93 2.48
CA ALA A 142 -5.04 15.54 2.13
C ALA A 142 -6.40 14.87 1.89
N ASP A 143 -6.48 14.08 0.83
CA ASP A 143 -7.58 13.18 0.56
C ASP A 143 -7.24 11.79 1.13
N PHE A 144 -8.26 11.01 1.49
CA PHE A 144 -8.08 9.70 2.12
C PHE A 144 -9.05 8.67 1.56
N LEU A 145 -8.56 7.45 1.34
CA LEU A 145 -9.35 6.33 0.88
C LEU A 145 -9.01 5.08 1.70
N THR A 146 -10.03 4.31 2.09
CA THR A 146 -9.84 3.04 2.78
C THR A 146 -10.76 1.96 2.23
N PHE A 147 -10.16 0.90 1.69
CA PHE A 147 -10.87 -0.32 1.32
C PHE A 147 -10.86 -1.31 2.48
N ARG A 148 -12.02 -1.92 2.75
CA ARG A 148 -12.17 -3.00 3.72
C ARG A 148 -12.65 -4.27 3.02
N LYS A 149 -12.07 -5.42 3.35
CA LYS A 149 -12.48 -6.71 2.79
C LYS A 149 -13.84 -7.14 3.35
N ILE A 150 -14.71 -7.69 2.50
CA ILE A 150 -16.05 -8.19 2.81
C ILE A 150 -16.03 -9.68 3.17
#